data_AF-A0A946FMZ0-F1
#
_entry.id   AF-A0A946FMZ0-F1
#
_cell.length_a   1.000
_cell.length_b   1.000
_cell.length_c   1.000
_cell.angle_alpha   90.00
_cell.angle_beta   90.00
_cell.angle_gamma   90.00
#
_symmetry.space_group_name_H-M   'P 1'
#
loop_
_entity.id
_entity.type
_entity.pdbx_description
1 polymer ?
#
loop_
_entity_poly.entity_id
_entity_poly.type
_entity_poly.pdbx_seq_one_letter_code
_entity_poly.pdbx_strand_id
1 'polypeptide(L)'
;MIDSIARWRHYFIRIRTNLKAPAQVDYFRPNSLAEALMFAERGGMRIAAGCTDLFPATQQQRLPGPILDITGIQALRGVSRTGNSYRIGATTTWTDIVRADLPPAFDALKQAALEVGAVQIQNSGTVAGNLCNASPAADGVPPLLALDASVELQSNRGVRSLPLGDFLTGVRQTALQPGEI
;
A
#
# COMPACT_ATOMS: atom_id res chain seq x y z
N MET A 1 26.37 13.61 41.79
CA MET A 1 25.37 13.61 40.70
C MET A 1 25.88 14.59 39.66
N ILE A 2 25.98 14.18 38.38
CA ILE A 2 26.65 14.84 37.24
C ILE A 2 28.14 14.48 37.13
N ASP A 3 28.45 13.39 36.40
CA ASP A 3 29.68 13.23 35.59
C ASP A 3 29.73 11.84 34.88
N SER A 4 28.75 11.53 34.02
CA SER A 4 28.87 10.35 33.13
C SER A 4 28.49 10.59 31.66
N ILE A 5 28.11 11.82 31.27
CA ILE A 5 27.61 12.11 29.92
C ILE A 5 28.74 12.46 28.92
N ALA A 6 29.98 12.67 29.38
CA ALA A 6 31.08 13.07 28.50
C ALA A 6 31.74 11.92 27.70
N ARG A 7 31.38 10.65 27.91
CA ARG A 7 32.16 9.51 27.40
C ARG A 7 31.79 8.99 25.99
N TRP A 8 30.76 9.53 25.33
CA TRP A 8 30.22 8.95 24.09
C TRP A 8 30.58 9.69 22.79
N ARG A 9 31.40 10.74 22.84
CA ARG A 9 31.68 11.60 21.67
C ARG A 9 32.57 10.98 20.59
N HIS A 10 33.13 9.78 20.78
CA HIS A 10 34.15 9.22 19.88
C HIS A 10 33.85 7.80 19.36
N TYR A 11 32.64 7.27 19.60
CA TYR A 11 32.25 5.98 19.03
C TYR A 11 31.61 6.20 17.65
N PHE A 12 32.39 5.94 16.60
CA PHE A 12 31.88 5.89 15.24
C PHE A 12 31.63 4.44 14.82
N ILE A 13 30.44 4.14 14.30
CA ILE A 13 30.17 2.88 13.61
C ILE A 13 30.70 3.04 12.18
N ARG A 14 31.82 2.38 11.85
CA ARG A 14 32.33 2.28 10.47
C ARG A 14 31.90 0.95 9.88
N ILE A 15 31.07 0.98 8.84
CA ILE A 15 30.67 -0.20 8.08
C ILE A 15 31.51 -0.22 6.79
N ARG A 16 32.33 -1.25 6.62
CA ARG A 16 32.95 -1.53 5.31
C ARG A 16 31.93 -2.27 4.46
N THR A 17 31.56 -1.70 3.32
CA THR A 17 30.66 -2.36 2.37
C THR A 17 31.46 -2.85 1.16
N ASN A 18 31.44 -4.16 0.93
CA ASN A 18 31.76 -4.76 -0.38
C ASN A 18 30.45 -5.01 -1.13
N LEU A 19 29.62 -3.97 -1.26
CA LEU A 19 28.34 -4.09 -1.95
C LEU A 19 28.58 -3.99 -3.46
N LYS A 20 28.23 -5.05 -4.20
CA LYS A 20 28.02 -4.96 -5.64
C LYS A 20 26.87 -3.98 -5.88
N ALA A 21 27.01 -3.10 -6.87
CA ALA A 21 25.92 -2.23 -7.28
C ALA A 21 24.70 -3.09 -7.63
N PRO A 22 23.51 -2.80 -7.07
CA PRO A 22 22.31 -3.54 -7.42
C PRO A 22 22.03 -3.37 -8.92
N ALA A 23 21.40 -4.38 -9.52
CA ALA A 23 20.92 -4.26 -10.88
C ALA A 23 19.97 -3.04 -10.98
N GLN A 24 20.21 -2.17 -11.96
CA GLN A 24 19.39 -0.98 -12.17
C GLN A 24 17.95 -1.40 -12.45
N VAL A 25 17.02 -0.91 -11.64
CA VAL A 25 15.58 -1.07 -11.83
C VAL A 25 15.01 0.33 -11.95
N ASP A 26 14.25 0.59 -13.02
CA ASP A 26 13.57 1.86 -13.18
C ASP A 26 12.55 2.03 -12.06
N TYR A 27 12.64 3.15 -11.36
CA TYR A 27 11.78 3.47 -10.22
C TYR A 27 11.20 4.86 -10.42
N PHE A 28 9.88 4.93 -10.47
CA PHE A 28 9.13 6.16 -10.65
C PHE A 28 8.28 6.41 -9.42
N ARG A 29 8.38 7.61 -8.85
CA ARG A 29 7.58 8.04 -7.69
C ARG A 29 6.89 9.36 -8.00
N PRO A 30 5.77 9.32 -8.74
CA PRO A 30 5.00 10.51 -9.08
C PRO A 30 4.38 11.14 -7.82
N ASN A 31 4.09 12.44 -7.92
CA ASN A 31 3.40 13.17 -6.85
C ASN A 31 1.92 13.43 -7.17
N SER A 32 1.45 12.99 -8.34
CA SER A 32 0.07 13.14 -8.78
C SER A 32 -0.46 11.85 -9.42
N LEU A 33 -1.78 11.65 -9.33
CA LEU A 33 -2.43 10.51 -9.99
C LEU A 33 -2.31 10.60 -11.51
N ALA A 34 -2.46 11.78 -12.10
CA ALA A 34 -2.31 11.96 -13.55
C ALA A 34 -0.93 11.50 -14.05
N GLU A 35 0.14 11.89 -13.38
CA GLU A 35 1.49 11.46 -13.71
C GLU A 35 1.66 9.94 -13.53
N ALA A 36 1.09 9.36 -12.46
CA ALA A 36 1.14 7.93 -12.23
C ALA A 36 0.46 7.13 -13.35
N LEU A 37 -0.70 7.57 -13.81
CA LEU A 37 -1.44 6.92 -14.89
C LEU A 37 -0.68 6.98 -16.22
N MET A 38 0.05 8.06 -16.50
CA MET A 38 0.95 8.12 -17.67
C MET A 38 2.05 7.05 -17.62
N PHE A 39 2.54 6.68 -16.43
CA PHE A 39 3.50 5.57 -16.29
C PHE A 39 2.81 4.22 -16.36
N ALA A 40 1.64 4.07 -15.73
CA ALA A 40 0.86 2.83 -15.74
C ALA A 40 0.48 2.42 -17.17
N GLU A 41 0.09 3.38 -18.02
CA GLU A 41 -0.26 3.12 -19.42
C GLU A 41 0.88 2.58 -20.28
N ARG A 42 2.14 2.88 -19.93
CA ARG A 42 3.31 2.32 -20.66
C ARG A 42 3.39 0.80 -20.52
N GLY A 43 2.69 0.23 -19.53
CA GLY A 43 2.70 -1.19 -19.23
C GLY A 43 4.00 -1.67 -18.60
N GLY A 44 3.99 -2.90 -18.10
CA GLY A 44 5.19 -3.55 -17.52
C GLY A 44 5.66 -2.98 -16.18
N MET A 45 4.95 -1.99 -15.62
CA MET A 45 5.22 -1.42 -14.29
C MET A 45 4.53 -2.25 -13.21
N ARG A 46 5.24 -2.50 -12.10
CA ARG A 46 4.64 -3.02 -10.88
C ARG A 46 4.30 -1.84 -9.98
N ILE A 47 3.02 -1.68 -9.65
CA ILE A 47 2.56 -0.67 -8.70
C ILE A 47 3.04 -1.05 -7.30
N ALA A 48 3.68 -0.10 -6.63
CA ALA A 48 4.18 -0.19 -5.27
C ALA A 48 3.43 0.79 -4.36
N ALA A 49 3.04 0.28 -3.19
CA ALA A 49 2.42 1.06 -2.12
C ALA A 49 3.14 0.72 -0.80
N GLY A 50 2.46 0.08 0.16
CA GLY A 50 3.08 -0.33 1.43
C GLY A 50 4.15 -1.42 1.32
N CYS A 51 4.15 -2.18 0.23
CA CYS A 51 5.14 -3.21 -0.12
C CYS A 51 5.41 -4.32 0.93
N THR A 52 4.54 -4.46 1.93
CA THR A 52 4.60 -5.49 2.98
C THR A 52 4.42 -6.91 2.45
N ASP A 53 3.74 -7.05 1.32
CA ASP A 53 3.62 -8.32 0.58
C ASP A 53 4.58 -8.40 -0.61
N LEU A 54 4.94 -7.25 -1.20
CA LEU A 54 5.78 -7.20 -2.39
C LEU A 54 7.22 -7.65 -2.10
N PHE A 55 7.82 -7.15 -1.01
CA PHE A 55 9.21 -7.46 -0.69
C PHE A 55 9.38 -8.90 -0.16
N PRO A 56 8.57 -9.40 0.81
CA PRO A 56 8.71 -10.78 1.28
C PRO A 56 8.40 -11.83 0.21
N ALA A 57 7.52 -11.54 -0.75
CA ALA A 57 7.24 -12.45 -1.87
C ALA A 57 8.42 -12.58 -2.85
N THR A 58 9.36 -11.61 -2.88
CA THR A 58 10.55 -11.70 -3.72
C THR A 58 11.62 -12.57 -3.05
N GLN A 59 11.52 -13.88 -3.20
CA GLN A 59 12.59 -14.82 -2.78
C GLN A 59 13.96 -14.48 -3.41
N GLN A 60 13.98 -13.69 -4.48
CA GLN A 60 15.16 -13.36 -5.27
C GLN A 60 15.95 -12.13 -4.80
N GLN A 61 15.58 -11.48 -3.68
CA GLN A 61 16.19 -10.22 -3.24
C GLN A 61 16.21 -9.13 -4.34
N ARG A 62 15.28 -9.20 -5.31
CA ARG A 62 15.21 -8.28 -6.45
C ARG A 62 13.76 -7.93 -6.74
N LEU A 63 13.53 -6.67 -7.05
CA LEU A 63 12.24 -6.14 -7.50
C LEU A 63 11.84 -6.77 -8.86
N PRO A 64 10.56 -7.12 -9.06
CA PRO A 64 10.09 -7.82 -10.26
C PRO A 64 9.88 -6.85 -11.44
N GLY A 65 10.95 -6.19 -11.88
CA GLY A 65 10.92 -5.21 -12.97
C GLY A 65 10.69 -3.76 -12.50
N PRO A 66 10.39 -2.85 -13.44
CA PRO A 66 10.16 -1.42 -13.16
C PRO A 66 9.07 -1.19 -12.11
N ILE A 67 9.31 -0.24 -11.21
CA ILE A 67 8.40 0.08 -10.10
C ILE A 67 7.75 1.45 -10.30
N LEU A 68 6.44 1.48 -10.11
CA LEU A 68 5.65 2.70 -9.98
C LEU A 68 5.18 2.84 -8.52
N ASP A 69 5.88 3.65 -7.74
CA ASP A 69 5.57 3.91 -6.33
C ASP A 69 4.55 5.04 -6.20
N ILE A 70 3.32 4.68 -5.82
CA ILE A 70 2.21 5.63 -5.67
C ILE A 70 2.17 6.32 -4.31
N THR A 71 3.08 6.02 -3.38
CA THR A 71 3.12 6.62 -2.03
C THR A 71 3.48 8.11 -2.03
N GLY A 72 4.00 8.64 -3.14
CA GLY A 72 4.22 10.07 -3.33
C GLY A 72 2.92 10.87 -3.49
N ILE A 73 1.83 10.21 -3.89
CA ILE A 73 0.56 10.84 -4.27
C ILE A 73 -0.29 11.06 -3.03
N GLN A 74 -0.19 12.24 -2.42
CA GLN A 74 -0.91 12.56 -1.17
C GLN A 74 -2.43 12.42 -1.29
N ALA A 75 -2.99 12.69 -2.47
CA ALA A 75 -4.43 12.53 -2.73
C ALA A 75 -4.94 11.08 -2.62
N LEU A 76 -4.04 10.08 -2.64
CA LEU A 76 -4.39 8.68 -2.44
C LEU A 76 -4.31 8.24 -0.98
N ARG A 77 -3.99 9.12 -0.03
CA ARG A 77 -3.93 8.79 1.39
C ARG A 77 -5.08 9.41 2.17
N GLY A 78 -5.62 8.65 3.11
CA GLY A 78 -6.59 9.10 4.10
C GLY A 78 -7.98 8.48 3.94
N VAL A 79 -8.85 8.88 4.85
CA VAL A 79 -10.24 8.47 4.92
C VAL A 79 -11.09 9.74 4.92
N SER A 80 -12.12 9.78 4.08
CA SER A 80 -13.02 10.93 3.99
C SER A 80 -14.47 10.49 3.85
N ARG A 81 -15.39 11.28 4.39
CA ARG A 81 -16.82 11.08 4.18
C ARG A 81 -17.25 11.78 2.90
N THR A 82 -17.96 11.07 2.03
CA THR A 82 -18.50 11.55 0.76
C THR A 82 -20.01 11.30 0.75
N GLY A 83 -20.79 12.30 1.15
CA GLY A 83 -22.24 12.14 1.33
C GLY A 83 -22.57 11.03 2.35
N ASN A 84 -23.14 9.94 1.85
CA ASN A 84 -23.53 8.77 2.64
C ASN A 84 -22.50 7.63 2.61
N SER A 85 -21.36 7.81 1.95
CA SER A 85 -20.28 6.82 1.87
C SER A 85 -18.99 7.32 2.53
N TYR A 86 -18.05 6.40 2.73
CA TYR A 86 -16.67 6.70 3.10
C TYR A 86 -15.75 6.31 1.95
N ARG A 87 -14.78 7.17 1.65
CA ARG A 87 -13.73 6.91 0.67
C ARG A 87 -12.43 6.67 1.41
N ILE A 88 -11.81 5.52 1.14
CA ILE A 88 -10.48 5.14 1.65
C ILE A 88 -9.50 5.24 0.48
N GLY A 89 -8.50 6.10 0.60
CA GLY A 89 -7.47 6.24 -0.43
C GLY A 89 -6.58 4.99 -0.58
N ALA A 90 -6.06 4.74 -1.78
CA ALA A 90 -5.27 3.55 -2.10
C ALA A 90 -3.98 3.41 -1.26
N THR A 91 -3.41 4.52 -0.80
CA THR A 91 -2.21 4.54 0.04
C THR A 91 -2.52 4.76 1.52
N THR A 92 -3.78 4.61 1.95
CA THR A 92 -4.18 4.62 3.36
C THR A 92 -3.67 3.38 4.05
N THR A 93 -2.91 3.57 5.13
CA THR A 93 -2.30 2.47 5.88
C THR A 93 -3.27 1.87 6.90
N TRP A 94 -2.95 0.68 7.41
CA TRP A 94 -3.73 0.09 8.51
C TRP A 94 -3.71 0.99 9.76
N THR A 95 -2.57 1.59 10.07
CA THR A 95 -2.49 2.58 11.16
C THR A 95 -3.39 3.79 10.92
N ASP A 96 -3.52 4.26 9.67
CA ASP A 96 -4.46 5.34 9.35
C ASP A 96 -5.91 4.92 9.60
N ILE A 97 -6.29 3.68 9.25
CA ILE A 97 -7.64 3.13 9.50
C ILE A 97 -7.95 3.06 10.99
N VAL A 98 -7.02 2.56 11.82
CA VAL A 98 -7.19 2.51 13.28
C VAL A 98 -7.45 3.90 13.85
N ARG A 99 -6.75 4.92 13.33
CA ARG A 99 -6.83 6.31 13.80
C ARG A 99 -8.01 7.09 13.22
N ALA A 100 -8.64 6.59 12.17
CA ALA A 100 -9.71 7.31 11.49
C ALA A 100 -10.97 7.42 12.37
N ASP A 101 -11.62 8.57 12.31
CA ASP A 101 -12.93 8.80 12.93
C ASP A 101 -14.03 8.16 12.05
N LEU A 102 -14.16 6.84 12.20
CA LEU A 102 -15.13 6.01 11.50
C LEU A 102 -16.23 5.55 12.49
N PRO A 103 -17.48 5.44 12.02
CA PRO A 103 -18.60 5.02 12.85
C PRO A 103 -18.48 3.53 13.23
N PRO A 104 -19.26 3.07 14.24
CA PRO A 104 -19.18 1.70 14.75
C PRO A 104 -19.33 0.58 13.70
N ALA A 105 -19.99 0.87 12.57
CA ALA A 105 -20.07 -0.06 11.44
C ALA A 105 -18.69 -0.52 10.92
N PHE A 106 -17.63 0.28 11.13
CA PHE A 106 -16.26 -0.03 10.70
C PHE A 106 -15.43 -0.72 11.78
N ASP A 107 -16.01 -1.08 12.93
CA ASP A 107 -15.25 -1.66 14.05
C ASP A 107 -14.54 -2.96 13.63
N ALA A 108 -15.19 -3.80 12.82
CA ALA A 108 -14.57 -5.00 12.26
C ALA A 108 -13.34 -4.69 11.39
N LEU A 109 -13.40 -3.62 10.57
CA LEU A 109 -12.26 -3.18 9.76
C LEU A 109 -11.12 -2.64 10.65
N LYS A 110 -11.45 -1.91 11.72
CA LYS A 110 -10.45 -1.43 12.68
C LYS A 110 -9.79 -2.58 13.46
N GLN A 111 -10.55 -3.61 13.83
CA GLN A 111 -9.99 -4.80 14.45
C GLN A 111 -9.04 -5.54 13.50
N ALA A 112 -9.45 -5.76 12.24
CA ALA A 112 -8.56 -6.32 11.23
C ALA A 112 -7.26 -5.50 11.10
N ALA A 113 -7.36 -4.17 11.05
CA ALA A 113 -6.20 -3.28 10.97
C ALA A 113 -5.22 -3.39 12.17
N LEU A 114 -5.72 -3.75 13.36
CA LEU A 114 -4.91 -3.99 14.56
C LEU A 114 -4.22 -5.36 14.55
N GLU A 115 -4.78 -6.33 13.85
CA GLU A 115 -4.30 -7.72 13.80
C GLU A 115 -3.40 -8.01 12.59
N VAL A 116 -3.43 -7.16 11.54
CA VAL A 116 -2.57 -7.33 10.36
C VAL A 116 -1.10 -7.13 10.73
N GLY A 117 -0.39 -8.24 10.89
CA GLY A 117 1.05 -8.26 11.13
C GLY A 117 1.49 -7.43 12.35
N ALA A 118 2.78 -7.09 12.38
CA ALA A 118 3.33 -6.22 13.43
C ALA A 118 3.10 -4.73 13.11
N VAL A 119 3.29 -3.86 14.10
CA VAL A 119 3.14 -2.39 13.96
C VAL A 119 3.90 -1.81 12.76
N GLN A 120 5.06 -2.37 12.40
CA GLN A 120 5.83 -1.96 11.22
C GLN A 120 5.08 -2.26 9.92
N ILE A 121 4.41 -3.41 9.84
CA ILE A 121 3.54 -3.79 8.71
C ILE A 121 2.30 -2.90 8.70
N GLN A 122 1.73 -2.57 9.86
CA GLN A 122 0.55 -1.71 9.95
C GLN A 122 0.84 -0.27 9.50
N ASN A 123 2.04 0.23 9.81
CA ASN A 123 2.47 1.59 9.49
C ASN A 123 2.76 1.81 7.99
N SER A 124 3.05 0.75 7.24
CA SER A 124 3.38 0.83 5.81
C SER A 124 2.34 0.15 4.94
N GLY A 125 1.86 -1.02 5.32
CA GLY A 125 0.84 -1.81 4.64
C GLY A 125 -0.45 -1.03 4.45
N THR A 126 -0.98 -1.10 3.23
CA THR A 126 -2.12 -0.29 2.78
C THR A 126 -3.33 -1.18 2.53
N VAL A 127 -4.53 -0.65 2.78
CA VAL A 127 -5.79 -1.38 2.55
C VAL A 127 -5.93 -1.82 1.09
N ALA A 128 -5.71 -0.91 0.12
CA ALA A 128 -5.79 -1.28 -1.29
C ALA A 128 -4.68 -2.26 -1.70
N GLY A 129 -3.47 -2.13 -1.15
CA GLY A 129 -2.41 -3.12 -1.35
C GLY A 129 -2.80 -4.54 -0.89
N ASN A 130 -3.51 -4.65 0.24
CA ASN A 130 -4.05 -5.92 0.73
C ASN A 130 -5.11 -6.50 -0.22
N LEU A 131 -6.00 -5.66 -0.76
CA LEU A 131 -6.99 -6.07 -1.77
C LEU A 131 -6.33 -6.50 -3.09
N CYS A 132 -5.41 -5.70 -3.62
CA CYS A 132 -4.72 -5.98 -4.87
C CYS A 132 -3.79 -7.20 -4.77
N ASN A 133 -3.33 -7.54 -3.56
CA ASN A 133 -2.61 -8.78 -3.31
C ASN A 133 -3.52 -10.01 -3.46
N ALA A 134 -4.83 -9.87 -3.19
CA ALA A 134 -5.86 -10.89 -3.32
C ALA A 134 -5.47 -12.24 -2.69
N SER A 135 -4.83 -12.18 -1.52
CA SER A 135 -4.52 -13.39 -0.76
C SER A 135 -5.81 -13.95 -0.14
N PRO A 136 -6.01 -15.27 -0.11
CA PRO A 136 -7.13 -15.87 0.65
C PRO A 136 -7.11 -15.53 2.14
N ALA A 137 -5.93 -15.16 2.67
CA ALA A 137 -5.72 -14.73 4.05
C ALA A 137 -5.70 -13.19 4.21
N ALA A 138 -6.27 -12.43 3.27
CA ALA A 138 -6.27 -10.98 3.34
C ALA A 138 -7.28 -10.47 4.40
N ASP A 139 -6.78 -9.94 5.50
CA ASP A 139 -7.59 -9.54 6.67
C ASP A 139 -8.59 -8.40 6.36
N GLY A 140 -8.29 -7.57 5.35
CA GLY A 140 -9.18 -6.48 4.93
C GLY A 140 -10.42 -6.93 4.17
N VAL A 141 -10.39 -8.12 3.56
CA VAL A 141 -11.44 -8.57 2.64
C VAL A 141 -12.76 -8.83 3.37
N PRO A 142 -12.82 -9.64 4.45
CA PRO A 142 -14.09 -9.91 5.14
C PRO A 142 -14.83 -8.67 5.64
N PRO A 143 -14.20 -7.72 6.37
CA PRO A 143 -14.92 -6.54 6.86
C PRO A 143 -15.33 -5.60 5.73
N LEU A 144 -14.56 -5.49 4.63
CA LEU A 144 -14.94 -4.66 3.49
C LEU A 144 -16.08 -5.27 2.66
N LEU A 145 -16.15 -6.61 2.55
CA LEU A 145 -17.32 -7.27 1.96
C LEU A 145 -18.57 -7.05 2.80
N ALA A 146 -18.46 -7.14 4.13
CA ALA A 146 -19.58 -6.89 5.04
C ALA A 146 -20.09 -5.43 5.00
N LEU A 147 -19.24 -4.50 4.57
CA LEU A 147 -19.56 -3.09 4.36
C LEU A 147 -20.07 -2.78 2.95
N ASP A 148 -20.33 -3.80 2.11
CA ASP A 148 -20.71 -3.65 0.71
C ASP A 148 -19.76 -2.72 -0.07
N ALA A 149 -18.46 -2.82 0.22
CA ALA A 149 -17.47 -1.95 -0.39
C ALA A 149 -17.39 -2.11 -1.92
N SER A 150 -17.06 -1.01 -2.58
CA SER A 150 -16.69 -0.99 -4.01
C SER A 150 -15.27 -0.47 -4.18
N VAL A 151 -14.62 -0.91 -5.27
CA VAL A 151 -13.27 -0.49 -5.66
C VAL A 151 -13.40 0.46 -6.84
N GLU A 152 -12.90 1.68 -6.69
CA GLU A 152 -12.74 2.65 -7.78
C GLU A 152 -11.39 2.42 -8.45
N LEU A 153 -11.41 2.19 -9.77
CA LEU A 153 -10.26 1.93 -10.61
C LEU A 153 -10.12 3.07 -11.62
N GLN A 154 -8.91 3.58 -11.78
CA GLN A 154 -8.68 4.69 -12.70
C GLN A 154 -7.58 4.36 -13.72
N SER A 155 -7.85 4.70 -14.98
CA SER A 155 -6.88 4.73 -16.08
C SER A 155 -6.93 6.09 -16.77
N ASN A 156 -6.05 6.34 -17.75
CA ASN A 156 -6.19 7.53 -18.61
C ASN A 156 -7.42 7.48 -19.53
N ARG A 157 -8.09 6.33 -19.64
CA ARG A 157 -9.33 6.18 -20.43
C ARG A 157 -10.58 6.52 -19.62
N GLY A 158 -10.47 6.61 -18.30
CA GLY A 158 -11.58 6.95 -17.42
C GLY A 158 -11.53 6.24 -16.07
N VAL A 159 -12.62 6.40 -15.32
CA VAL A 159 -12.84 5.82 -14.00
C VAL A 159 -13.96 4.79 -14.11
N ARG A 160 -13.79 3.65 -13.44
CA ARG A 160 -14.88 2.68 -13.23
C ARG A 160 -14.90 2.21 -11.79
N SER A 161 -16.04 1.71 -11.35
CA SER A 161 -16.22 1.15 -10.01
C SER A 161 -16.82 -0.25 -10.11
N LEU A 162 -16.36 -1.15 -9.24
CA LEU A 162 -16.84 -2.53 -9.14
C LEU A 162 -17.16 -2.85 -7.67
N PRO A 163 -18.21 -3.62 -7.38
CA PRO A 163 -18.36 -4.27 -6.07
C PRO A 163 -17.11 -5.07 -5.72
N LEU A 164 -16.71 -5.10 -4.44
CA LEU A 164 -15.50 -5.80 -4.02
C LEU A 164 -15.52 -7.30 -4.37
N GLY A 165 -16.70 -7.93 -4.31
CA GLY A 165 -16.87 -9.33 -4.72
C GLY A 165 -16.55 -9.59 -6.20
N ASP A 166 -16.84 -8.62 -7.07
CA ASP A 166 -16.54 -8.70 -8.49
C ASP A 166 -15.09 -8.32 -8.80
N PHE A 167 -14.47 -7.51 -7.93
CA PHE A 167 -13.06 -7.17 -8.05
C PHE A 167 -12.14 -8.35 -7.73
N LEU A 168 -12.50 -9.20 -6.77
CA LEU A 168 -11.73 -10.37 -6.33
C LEU A 168 -12.14 -11.61 -7.12
N THR A 169 -11.47 -11.86 -8.27
CA THR A 169 -11.87 -12.93 -9.20
C THR A 169 -11.29 -14.31 -8.86
N GLY A 170 -10.37 -14.40 -7.89
CA GLY A 170 -9.76 -15.65 -7.48
C GLY A 170 -8.51 -15.46 -6.60
N VAL A 171 -7.84 -16.57 -6.29
CA VAL A 171 -6.61 -16.57 -5.48
C VAL A 171 -5.50 -15.80 -6.20
N ARG A 172 -5.04 -14.69 -5.61
CA ARG A 172 -4.04 -13.77 -6.20
C ARG A 172 -4.48 -13.17 -7.53
N GLN A 173 -5.78 -13.10 -7.78
CA GLN A 173 -6.37 -12.60 -9.02
C GLN A 173 -7.37 -11.48 -8.73
N THR A 174 -7.30 -10.43 -9.53
CA THR A 174 -8.23 -9.29 -9.44
C THR A 174 -8.73 -8.91 -10.83
N ALA A 175 -9.81 -8.13 -10.88
CA ALA A 175 -10.35 -7.54 -12.10
C ALA A 175 -9.57 -6.30 -12.59
N LEU A 176 -8.40 -5.99 -12.01
CA LEU A 176 -7.55 -4.87 -12.39
C LEU A 176 -7.01 -5.07 -13.82
N GLN A 177 -7.21 -4.07 -14.69
CA GLN A 177 -6.75 -4.09 -16.07
C GLN A 177 -5.39 -3.40 -16.23
N PRO A 178 -4.63 -3.71 -17.30
CA PRO A 178 -3.40 -3.00 -17.60
C PRO A 178 -3.62 -1.49 -17.70
N GLY A 179 -2.78 -0.72 -17.00
CA GLY A 179 -2.86 0.74 -16.96
C GLY A 179 -3.84 1.30 -15.92
N GLU A 180 -4.54 0.45 -15.17
CA GLU A 180 -5.34 0.86 -14.01
C GLU A 180 -4.48 0.95 -12.74
N ILE A 181 -4.82 1.91 -11.89
CA ILE A 181 -4.40 2.03 -10.49
C ILE A 181 -5.62 1.84 -9.60
#